data_AF-A0A0P0CXK7-F1
#
_entry.id   AF-A0A0P0CXK7-F1
#
_cell.length_a   1.000
_cell.length_b   1.000
_cell.length_c   1.000
_cell.angle_alpha   90.00
_cell.angle_beta   90.00
_cell.angle_gamma   90.00
#
_symmetry.space_group_name_H-M   'P 1'
#
loop_
_entity.id
_entity.type
_entity.pdbx_description
1 polymer ?
#
loop_
_entity_poly.entity_id
_entity_poly.type
_entity_poly.pdbx_seq_one_letter_code
_entity_poly.pdbx_strand_id
1 'polypeptide(L)'
;MKLIKDKKFLQNIAQYIDLTNTVGGGVVQPQVNMVKRKKETVLQVALPGVSPEQCQVILDKNQLTVMALHQSEQHPAMQIPLFHQNFVLPPYIDFSHLRVVHEGHELRVHLPYLPQGPRFLEIEQR
;
A
#
# COMPACT_ATOMS: atom_id res chain seq x y z
N MET A 1 -43.68 15.23 -2.21
CA MET A 1 -42.29 14.71 -2.21
C MET A 1 -41.40 15.65 -1.40
N LYS A 2 -41.04 15.30 -0.16
CA LYS A 2 -40.18 16.12 0.72
C LYS A 2 -38.67 15.88 0.51
N LEU A 3 -38.31 14.78 -0.14
CA LEU A 3 -36.91 14.32 -0.28
C LEU A 3 -36.03 15.24 -1.15
N ILE A 4 -36.58 15.83 -2.21
CA ILE A 4 -35.83 16.65 -3.19
C ILE A 4 -35.63 18.10 -2.67
N LYS A 5 -36.28 18.50 -1.57
CA LYS A 5 -36.18 19.86 -1.02
C LYS A 5 -35.09 20.00 0.05
N ASP A 6 -34.54 18.89 0.53
CA ASP A 6 -33.47 18.89 1.51
C ASP A 6 -32.12 19.01 0.81
N LYS A 7 -31.60 20.24 0.77
CA LYS A 7 -30.31 20.57 0.16
C LYS A 7 -29.15 19.79 0.78
N LYS A 8 -29.18 19.52 2.10
CA LYS A 8 -28.13 18.75 2.77
C LYS A 8 -28.17 17.28 2.34
N PHE A 9 -29.38 16.71 2.27
CA PHE A 9 -29.55 15.35 1.78
C PHE A 9 -29.03 15.20 0.34
N LEU A 10 -29.39 16.11 -0.56
CA LEU A 10 -28.90 16.09 -1.95
C LEU A 10 -27.38 16.28 -2.05
N GLN A 11 -26.80 17.17 -1.25
CA GLN A 11 -25.34 17.33 -1.18
C GLN A 11 -24.64 16.05 -0.74
N ASN A 12 -25.13 15.40 0.31
CA ASN A 12 -24.55 14.14 0.79
C ASN A 12 -24.65 13.05 -0.28
N ILE A 13 -25.80 12.92 -0.95
CA ILE A 13 -25.98 11.94 -2.04
C ILE A 13 -25.04 12.22 -3.21
N ALA A 14 -24.91 13.49 -3.63
CA ALA A 14 -23.98 13.86 -4.69
C ALA A 14 -22.53 13.52 -4.33
N GLN A 15 -22.13 13.74 -3.07
CA GLN A 15 -20.82 13.34 -2.56
C GLN A 15 -20.64 11.83 -2.64
N TYR A 16 -21.58 11.03 -2.10
CA TYR A 16 -21.50 9.58 -2.18
C TYR A 16 -21.40 9.05 -3.61
N ILE A 17 -22.14 9.65 -4.56
CA ILE A 17 -22.05 9.29 -5.98
C ILE A 17 -20.64 9.56 -6.53
N ASP A 18 -20.07 10.73 -6.24
CA ASP A 18 -18.72 11.10 -6.68
C ASP A 18 -17.65 10.14 -6.12
N LEU A 19 -17.80 9.75 -4.85
CA LEU A 19 -16.95 8.75 -4.22
C LEU A 19 -17.06 7.38 -4.89
N THR A 20 -18.28 6.91 -5.17
CA THR A 20 -18.49 5.63 -5.84
C THR A 20 -17.95 5.63 -7.28
N ASN A 21 -17.98 6.77 -7.97
CA ASN A 21 -17.40 6.90 -9.30
C ASN A 21 -15.87 6.83 -9.25
N THR A 22 -15.24 7.40 -8.22
CA THR A 22 -13.79 7.34 -8.03
C THR A 22 -13.34 5.90 -7.79
N VAL A 23 -13.99 5.19 -6.85
CA VAL A 23 -13.64 3.80 -6.48
C VAL A 23 -14.03 2.80 -7.58
N GLY A 24 -15.17 3.00 -8.24
CA GLY A 24 -15.74 2.06 -9.21
C GLY A 24 -15.34 2.29 -10.68
N GLY A 25 -14.83 3.46 -11.04
CA GLY A 25 -14.54 3.81 -12.44
C GLY A 25 -13.32 4.72 -12.69
N GLY A 26 -12.72 5.31 -11.65
CA GLY A 26 -11.62 6.29 -11.78
C GLY A 26 -10.22 5.77 -11.44
N VAL A 27 -10.11 4.76 -10.57
CA VAL A 27 -8.81 4.12 -10.24
C VAL A 27 -8.61 2.88 -11.09
N VAL A 28 -7.53 2.84 -11.85
CA VAL A 28 -7.09 1.61 -12.53
C VAL A 28 -6.71 0.58 -11.46
N GLN A 29 -7.06 -0.70 -11.69
CA GLN A 29 -6.74 -1.77 -10.77
C GLN A 29 -5.23 -1.80 -10.43
N PRO A 30 -4.86 -1.72 -9.13
CA PRO A 30 -3.49 -1.85 -8.68
C PRO A 30 -2.84 -3.15 -9.16
N GLN A 31 -1.58 -3.07 -9.59
CA GLN A 31 -0.81 -4.25 -9.97
C GLN A 31 0.32 -4.45 -8.97
N VAL A 32 0.48 -5.69 -8.49
CA VAL A 32 1.54 -6.07 -7.56
C VAL A 32 2.38 -7.17 -8.17
N ASN A 33 3.68 -6.95 -8.22
CA ASN A 33 4.65 -7.91 -8.72
C ASN A 33 5.81 -8.07 -7.74
N MET A 34 6.35 -9.28 -7.64
CA MET A 34 7.46 -9.59 -6.75
C MET A 34 8.62 -10.16 -7.55
N VAL A 35 9.69 -9.36 -7.68
CA VAL A 35 10.85 -9.70 -8.50
C VAL A 35 11.99 -10.15 -7.59
N LYS A 36 12.28 -11.45 -7.60
CA LYS A 36 13.42 -12.01 -6.88
C LYS A 36 14.72 -11.73 -7.63
N ARG A 37 15.72 -11.19 -6.92
CA ARG A 37 17.09 -10.99 -7.42
C ARG A 37 18.06 -11.77 -6.54
N LYS A 38 19.34 -11.77 -6.92
CA LYS A 38 20.39 -12.49 -6.18
C LYS A 38 20.60 -11.97 -4.74
N LYS A 39 20.45 -10.66 -4.51
CA LYS A 39 20.77 -10.01 -3.24
C LYS A 39 19.55 -9.40 -2.52
N GLU A 40 18.41 -9.35 -3.19
CA GLU A 40 17.20 -8.70 -2.70
C GLU A 40 15.98 -9.30 -3.41
N THR A 41 14.81 -9.07 -2.85
CA THR A 41 13.54 -9.09 -3.59
C THR A 41 13.05 -7.67 -3.75
N VAL A 42 12.49 -7.33 -4.90
CA VAL A 42 11.84 -6.03 -5.13
C VAL A 42 10.34 -6.26 -5.27
N LEU A 43 9.57 -5.71 -4.34
CA LEU A 43 8.12 -5.62 -4.45
C LEU A 43 7.78 -4.37 -5.26
N GLN A 44 7.12 -4.56 -6.40
CA GLN A 44 6.68 -3.50 -7.30
C GLN A 44 5.18 -3.36 -7.17
N VAL A 45 4.72 -2.14 -6.90
CA VAL A 45 3.29 -1.82 -6.76
C VAL A 45 2.99 -0.66 -7.71
N ALA A 46 2.28 -0.95 -8.80
CA ALA A 46 1.82 0.05 -9.74
C ALA A 46 0.41 0.51 -9.34
N LEU A 47 0.28 1.81 -9.10
CA LEU A 47 -0.98 2.46 -8.69
C LEU A 47 -1.27 3.64 -9.63
N PRO A 48 -1.74 3.39 -10.87
CA PRO A 48 -1.98 4.48 -11.81
C PRO A 48 -3.03 5.45 -11.28
N GLY A 49 -2.75 6.75 -11.38
CA GLY A 49 -3.63 7.81 -10.88
C GLY A 49 -3.54 8.07 -9.38
N VAL A 50 -2.65 7.37 -8.67
CA VAL A 50 -2.34 7.62 -7.25
C VAL A 50 -1.02 8.37 -7.16
N SER A 51 -1.02 9.48 -6.42
CA SER A 51 0.19 10.25 -6.16
C SER A 51 1.05 9.57 -5.07
N PRO A 52 2.38 9.73 -5.08
CA PRO A 52 3.26 9.14 -4.07
C PRO A 52 2.89 9.55 -2.63
N GLU A 53 2.38 10.76 -2.46
CA GLU A 53 1.99 11.33 -1.15
C GLU A 53 0.76 10.64 -0.55
N GLN A 54 -0.04 9.98 -1.39
CA GLN A 54 -1.19 9.17 -0.98
C GLN A 54 -0.80 7.75 -0.58
N CYS A 55 0.43 7.33 -0.87
CA CYS A 55 0.92 5.99 -0.59
C CYS A 55 1.57 5.91 0.79
N GLN A 56 1.34 4.81 1.49
CA GLN A 56 1.97 4.51 2.77
C GLN A 56 2.52 3.08 2.76
N VAL A 57 3.73 2.93 3.29
CA VAL A 57 4.38 1.64 3.50
C VAL A 57 4.74 1.54 4.97
N ILE A 58 4.19 0.53 5.63
CA ILE A 58 4.33 0.31 7.07
C ILE A 58 4.96 -1.06 7.28
N LEU A 59 5.97 -1.12 8.13
CA LEU A 59 6.54 -2.38 8.61
C LEU A 59 6.22 -2.52 10.10
N ASP A 60 5.42 -3.52 10.46
CA ASP A 60 5.24 -3.97 11.85
C ASP A 60 5.78 -5.39 11.99
N LYS A 61 6.89 -5.55 12.74
CA LYS A 61 7.64 -6.81 12.86
C LYS A 61 8.03 -7.35 11.49
N ASN A 62 7.36 -8.40 11.01
CA ASN A 62 7.55 -9.00 9.70
C ASN A 62 6.34 -8.82 8.78
N GLN A 63 5.33 -8.02 9.15
CA GLN A 63 4.25 -7.63 8.26
C GLN A 63 4.58 -6.32 7.58
N LEU A 64 4.70 -6.37 6.25
CA LEU A 64 4.78 -5.21 5.39
C LEU A 64 3.39 -4.90 4.86
N THR A 65 2.87 -3.73 5.18
CA THR A 65 1.61 -3.21 4.63
C THR A 65 1.93 -2.14 3.62
N VAL A 66 1.36 -2.27 2.41
CA VAL A 66 1.36 -1.23 1.39
C VAL A 66 -0.07 -0.80 1.18
N MET A 67 -0.34 0.50 1.31
CA MET A 67 -1.68 1.06 1.12
C MET A 67 -1.63 2.40 0.40
N ALA A 68 -2.76 2.77 -0.20
CA ALA A 68 -2.99 4.08 -0.75
C ALA A 68 -4.33 4.63 -0.26
N LEU A 69 -4.33 5.89 0.17
CA LEU A 69 -5.49 6.57 0.72
C LEU A 69 -5.77 7.84 -0.08
N HIS A 70 -6.99 7.98 -0.59
CA HIS A 70 -7.47 9.23 -1.14
C HIS A 70 -8.01 10.11 -0.01
N GLN A 71 -7.55 11.36 0.05
CA GLN A 71 -8.11 12.40 0.91
C GLN A 71 -9.03 13.28 0.07
N SER A 72 -10.29 13.41 0.48
CA SER A 72 -11.21 14.34 -0.17
C SER A 72 -10.81 15.79 0.14
N GLU A 73 -10.57 16.60 -0.88
CA GLU A 73 -10.27 18.03 -0.71
C GLU A 73 -11.43 18.78 -0.04
N GLN A 74 -12.67 18.37 -0.30
CA GLN A 74 -13.86 18.98 0.28
C GLN A 74 -14.12 18.52 1.72
N HIS A 75 -13.64 17.33 2.09
CA HIS A 75 -13.84 16.73 3.42
C HIS A 75 -12.54 16.05 3.89
N PRO A 76 -11.57 16.82 4.43
CA PRO A 76 -10.27 16.27 4.84
C PRO A 76 -10.34 15.17 5.92
N ALA A 77 -11.42 15.16 6.70
CA ALA A 77 -11.69 14.12 7.69
C ALA A 77 -12.09 12.77 7.09
N MET A 78 -12.39 12.73 5.78
CA MET A 78 -12.78 11.52 5.07
C MET A 78 -11.60 10.99 4.25
N GLN A 79 -11.09 9.82 4.66
CA GLN A 79 -10.06 9.09 3.94
C GLN A 79 -10.65 7.83 3.32
N ILE A 80 -10.31 7.56 2.07
CA ILE A 80 -10.86 6.44 1.31
C ILE A 80 -9.72 5.51 0.91
N PRO A 81 -9.76 4.23 1.30
CA PRO A 81 -8.76 3.26 0.87
C PRO A 81 -8.90 2.98 -0.63
N LEU A 82 -7.86 3.31 -1.39
CA LEU A 82 -7.76 2.98 -2.82
C LEU A 82 -7.08 1.62 -3.02
N PHE A 83 -6.13 1.28 -2.15
CA PHE A 83 -5.37 0.03 -2.19
C PHE A 83 -4.94 -0.33 -0.78
N HIS A 84 -4.95 -1.63 -0.46
CA HIS A 84 -4.45 -2.15 0.80
C HIS A 84 -4.02 -3.60 0.64
N GLN A 85 -2.73 -3.88 0.86
CA GLN A 85 -2.21 -5.24 0.81
C GLN A 85 -1.14 -5.48 1.86
N ASN A 86 -1.22 -6.66 2.48
CA ASN A 86 -0.29 -7.12 3.50
C ASN A 86 0.59 -8.24 2.93
N PHE A 87 1.88 -8.18 3.27
CA PHE A 87 2.88 -9.19 2.93
C PHE A 87 3.56 -9.65 4.20
N VAL A 88 3.67 -10.97 4.38
CA VAL A 88 4.48 -11.54 5.45
C VAL A 88 5.90 -11.71 4.92
N LEU A 89 6.83 -10.93 5.48
CA LEU A 89 8.23 -10.96 5.09
C LEU A 89 8.93 -12.18 5.72
N PRO A 90 9.68 -12.95 4.92
CA PRO A 90 10.49 -14.05 5.43
C PRO A 90 11.61 -13.58 6.37
N PRO A 91 12.09 -14.44 7.28
CA PRO A 91 13.11 -14.10 8.28
C PRO A 91 14.50 -13.85 7.68
N TYR A 92 14.72 -14.20 6.41
CA TYR A 92 15.97 -13.95 5.69
C TYR A 92 16.04 -12.54 5.08
N ILE A 93 15.00 -11.72 5.22
CA ILE A 93 15.00 -10.31 4.79
C ILE A 93 15.67 -9.45 5.87
N ASP A 94 16.52 -8.53 5.45
CA ASP A 94 17.14 -7.55 6.34
C ASP A 94 16.21 -6.34 6.53
N PHE A 95 15.43 -6.36 7.61
CA PHE A 95 14.49 -5.30 7.94
C PHE A 95 15.15 -3.95 8.24
N SER A 96 16.43 -3.93 8.61
CA SER A 96 17.14 -2.68 8.95
C SER A 96 17.52 -1.87 7.71
N HIS A 97 17.54 -2.50 6.54
CA HIS A 97 17.98 -1.91 5.28
C HIS A 97 16.88 -1.89 4.21
N LEU A 98 15.61 -2.03 4.60
CA LEU A 98 14.49 -1.83 3.68
C LEU A 98 14.52 -0.42 3.10
N ARG A 99 14.19 -0.30 1.81
CA ARG A 99 14.05 1.01 1.17
C ARG A 99 12.80 1.05 0.32
N VAL A 100 12.11 2.18 0.36
CA VAL A 100 10.94 2.45 -0.47
C VAL A 100 11.30 3.59 -1.40
N VAL A 101 11.14 3.38 -2.70
CA VAL A 101 11.38 4.39 -3.72
C VAL A 101 10.18 4.46 -4.66
N HIS A 102 9.89 5.65 -5.17
CA HIS A 102 8.93 5.83 -6.23
C HIS A 102 9.69 6.08 -7.55
N GLU A 103 9.54 5.18 -8.52
CA GLU A 103 10.21 5.26 -9.81
C GLU A 103 9.18 5.18 -10.95
N GLY A 104 9.06 6.25 -11.72
CA GLY A 104 8.06 6.34 -12.80
C GLY A 104 6.63 6.35 -12.26
N HIS A 105 5.90 5.26 -12.47
CA HIS A 105 4.51 5.08 -12.01
C HIS A 105 4.38 3.94 -10.98
N GLU A 106 5.50 3.52 -10.39
CA GLU A 106 5.56 2.37 -9.49
C GLU A 106 6.21 2.74 -8.16
N LEU A 107 5.60 2.23 -7.09
CA LEU A 107 6.24 2.15 -5.79
C LEU A 107 7.07 0.87 -5.73
N ARG A 108 8.34 0.98 -5.36
CA ARG A 108 9.28 -0.14 -5.25
C ARG A 108 9.76 -0.27 -3.81
N VAL A 109 9.44 -1.40 -3.19
CA VAL A 109 9.97 -1.77 -1.87
C VAL A 109 11.11 -2.76 -2.08
N HIS A 110 12.32 -2.30 -1.77
CA HIS A 110 13.53 -3.09 -1.79
C HIS A 110 13.64 -3.89 -0.49
N LEU A 111 13.63 -5.21 -0.62
CA LEU A 111 13.70 -6.19 0.46
C LEU A 111 15.06 -6.91 0.37
N PRO A 112 16.16 -6.29 0.84
CA PRO A 112 17.47 -6.92 0.83
C PRO A 112 17.47 -8.20 1.65
N TYR A 113 18.27 -9.18 1.23
CA TYR A 113 18.50 -10.37 2.03
C TYR A 113 19.55 -10.08 3.10
N LEU A 114 19.39 -10.71 4.26
CA LEU A 114 20.41 -10.72 5.30
C LEU A 114 21.73 -11.24 4.70
N PRO A 115 22.85 -10.56 4.99
CA PRO A 115 24.14 -11.09 4.64
C PRO A 115 24.42 -12.29 5.56
N GLN A 116 24.11 -13.51 5.11
CA GLN A 116 24.94 -14.72 5.32
C GLN A 116 24.29 -16.03 4.87
N GLY A 117 25.18 -16.99 4.56
CA GLY A 117 24.91 -18.41 4.32
C GLY A 117 24.59 -19.17 5.63
N PRO A 118 24.71 -20.51 5.63
CA PRO A 118 24.20 -21.35 6.71
C PRO A 118 24.82 -20.98 8.06
N ARG A 119 23.97 -20.73 9.07
CA ARG A 119 24.39 -20.63 10.47
C ARG A 119 24.44 -22.05 11.05
N PHE A 120 25.62 -22.50 11.42
CA PHE A 120 25.78 -23.72 12.21
C PHE A 120 25.45 -23.41 13.67
N LEU A 121 24.68 -24.28 14.31
CA LEU A 121 24.33 -24.19 15.72
C LEU A 121 25.09 -25.30 16.45
N GLU A 122 25.68 -24.96 17.60
CA GLU A 122 26.25 -25.94 18.51
C GLU A 122 25.13 -26.58 19.34
N ILE A 123 25.24 -27.88 19.61
CA ILE A 123 24.28 -28.63 20.42
C ILE A 123 24.75 -28.58 21.88
N GLU A 124 24.02 -27.87 22.74
CA GLU A 124 24.24 -27.92 24.19
C GLU A 124 23.80 -29.28 24.75
N GLN A 125 24.70 -29.99 25.42
CA GLN A 125 24.41 -31.22 26.17
C GLN A 125 24.16 -30.85 27.64
N ARG A 126 23.02 -31.30 28.20
CA ARG A 126 22.67 -31.18 29.61
C ARG A 126 22.72 -32.54 30.30
#